data_AF-A0A846E8N8-F1
#
_entry.id   AF-A0A846E8N8-F1
#
_cell.length_a   1.000
_cell.length_b   1.000
_cell.length_c   1.000
_cell.angle_alpha   90.00
_cell.angle_beta   90.00
_cell.angle_gamma   90.00
#
_symmetry.space_group_name_H-M   'P 1'
#
loop_
_entity.id
_entity.type
_entity.pdbx_description
1 polymer ?
#
loop_
_entity_poly.entity_id
_entity_poly.type
_entity_poly.pdbx_seq_one_letter_code
_entity_poly.pdbx_strand_id
1 'polypeptide(L)'
;LTVQILGFVGQSVLAIAIANIILGLLIQALASWGYHRHPEHPLFPSLHILPLIYAGLGAILRWGSITAWTGFTTLGIALIVISLGRRRRKFKPFVYLGMVGISVGAYELLLYQLAQQPGGNLGDGFVAIAALGTTILYLYRLLSPWLRVALTLSEAELRTATHAHWIWSSLILWIASFYPIEATLMLGFGTGAFLVQYALFQGRNHPHLKGGETWVYFGFLEALALRIYWLSTPVAQLLAGPLVPWKVAIASLFAYFLYILPWQNWGWSNRPWKLAAILVPLIGIVENPAQFYPISLLIAVIFYLFLAWDNQQIRYTYISALLLLWISWRYFATLSFTHPIWYIVPLGCCILYIAQVDSLLNQPTYRSLRHFIRLLGSSLICFTALFAQPGGGITPGILSLIAIFAGLSLRVRAFLLVGTLTFILHIFYQLVILIFDYSFIKWVVGLAVGISLIWIAYNFETRREQINQFIQHWVSQWQSWE
;
A
#
# COMPACT_ATOMS: atom_id res chain seq x y z
N LEU A 1 -27.11 -46.28 -28.42
CA LEU A 1 -28.06 -46.88 -27.46
C LEU A 1 -27.75 -46.51 -26.01
N THR A 2 -26.55 -46.78 -25.48
CA THR A 2 -26.13 -46.41 -24.11
C THR A 2 -26.20 -44.92 -23.80
N VAL A 3 -25.80 -44.05 -24.74
CA VAL A 3 -25.92 -42.58 -24.60
C VAL A 3 -27.39 -42.09 -24.60
N GLN A 4 -28.26 -42.74 -25.38
CA GLN A 4 -29.70 -42.43 -25.41
C GLN A 4 -30.43 -42.94 -24.15
N ILE A 5 -30.05 -44.12 -23.64
CA ILE A 5 -30.57 -44.67 -22.38
C ILE A 5 -30.09 -43.82 -21.19
N LEU A 6 -28.83 -43.39 -21.17
CA LEU A 6 -28.31 -42.44 -20.17
C LEU A 6 -29.01 -41.07 -20.26
N GLY A 7 -29.32 -40.59 -21.47
CA GLY A 7 -30.08 -39.35 -21.68
C GLY A 7 -31.52 -39.43 -21.15
N PHE A 8 -32.23 -40.55 -21.40
CA PHE A 8 -33.58 -40.77 -20.89
C PHE A 8 -33.63 -41.00 -19.38
N VAL A 9 -32.68 -41.75 -18.82
CA VAL A 9 -32.58 -42.01 -17.38
C VAL A 9 -32.14 -40.74 -16.63
N GLY A 10 -31.21 -39.96 -17.17
CA GLY A 10 -30.78 -38.69 -16.56
C GLY A 10 -31.92 -37.66 -16.49
N GLN A 11 -32.73 -37.55 -17.55
CA GLN A 11 -33.91 -36.67 -17.54
C GLN A 11 -35.01 -37.16 -16.59
N SER A 12 -35.24 -38.48 -16.51
CA SER A 12 -36.28 -39.04 -15.64
C SER A 12 -35.91 -38.96 -14.15
N VAL A 13 -34.64 -39.20 -13.79
CA VAL A 13 -34.15 -39.07 -12.40
C VAL A 13 -34.21 -37.62 -11.93
N LEU A 14 -33.83 -36.65 -12.79
CA LEU A 14 -33.96 -35.23 -12.47
C LEU A 14 -35.43 -34.82 -12.28
N ALA A 15 -36.34 -35.31 -13.13
CA ALA A 15 -37.77 -35.04 -12.99
C ALA A 15 -38.33 -35.58 -11.66
N ILE A 16 -37.90 -36.78 -11.25
CA ILE A 16 -38.26 -37.36 -9.94
C ILE A 16 -37.67 -36.54 -8.80
N ALA A 17 -36.42 -36.06 -8.91
CA ALA A 17 -35.82 -35.18 -7.91
C ALA A 17 -36.62 -33.88 -7.75
N ILE A 18 -36.98 -33.22 -8.86
CA ILE A 18 -37.81 -32.00 -8.87
C ILE A 18 -39.18 -32.28 -8.23
N ALA A 19 -39.83 -33.39 -8.61
CA ALA A 19 -41.12 -33.79 -8.05
C ALA A 19 -41.06 -33.97 -6.53
N ASN A 20 -39.99 -34.60 -6.01
CA ASN A 20 -39.78 -34.73 -4.56
C ASN A 20 -39.62 -33.37 -3.88
N ILE A 21 -38.88 -32.43 -4.46
CA ILE A 21 -38.75 -31.07 -3.90
C ILE A 21 -40.10 -30.33 -3.89
N ILE A 22 -40.85 -30.39 -4.99
CA ILE A 22 -42.19 -29.79 -5.08
C ILE A 22 -43.12 -30.39 -4.02
N LEU A 23 -43.12 -31.72 -3.88
CA LEU A 23 -43.94 -32.41 -2.89
C LEU A 23 -43.56 -32.01 -1.46
N GLY A 24 -42.25 -31.91 -1.17
CA GLY A 24 -41.75 -31.40 0.12
C GLY A 24 -42.24 -29.97 0.43
N LEU A 25 -42.18 -29.08 -0.55
CA LEU A 25 -42.68 -27.70 -0.42
C LEU A 25 -44.20 -27.63 -0.21
N LEU A 26 -44.98 -28.46 -0.94
CA LEU A 26 -46.43 -28.53 -0.80
C LEU A 26 -46.84 -29.06 0.58
N ILE A 27 -46.22 -30.15 1.04
CA ILE A 27 -46.47 -30.72 2.38
C ILE A 27 -46.15 -29.69 3.46
N GLN A 28 -45.08 -28.92 3.28
CA GLN A 28 -44.72 -27.86 4.19
C GLN A 28 -45.72 -26.70 4.19
N ALA A 29 -46.22 -26.28 3.03
CA ALA A 29 -47.26 -25.26 2.93
C ALA A 29 -48.53 -25.71 3.66
N LEU A 30 -48.97 -26.96 3.44
CA LEU A 30 -50.10 -27.56 4.13
C LEU A 30 -49.89 -27.64 5.65
N ALA A 31 -48.70 -28.07 6.10
CA ALA A 31 -48.36 -28.13 7.52
C ALA A 31 -48.35 -26.73 8.17
N SER A 32 -47.87 -25.71 7.46
CA SER A 32 -47.86 -24.32 7.95
C SER A 32 -49.26 -23.72 8.04
N TRP A 33 -50.12 -24.00 7.05
CA TRP A 33 -51.51 -23.57 7.02
C TRP A 33 -52.34 -24.22 8.14
N GLY A 34 -52.18 -25.54 8.33
CA GLY A 34 -52.84 -26.29 9.40
C GLY A 34 -52.46 -25.79 10.79
N TYR A 35 -51.17 -25.50 11.02
CA TYR A 35 -50.68 -24.97 12.30
C TYR A 35 -51.22 -23.57 12.61
N HIS A 36 -51.43 -22.73 11.59
CA HIS A 36 -51.97 -21.38 11.77
C HIS A 36 -53.47 -21.38 12.11
N ARG A 37 -54.23 -22.38 11.62
CA ARG A 37 -55.66 -22.53 11.91
C ARG A 37 -55.96 -23.25 13.22
N HIS A 38 -55.14 -24.22 13.60
CA HIS A 38 -55.36 -25.02 14.81
C HIS A 38 -54.04 -25.18 15.61
N PRO A 39 -53.68 -24.17 16.45
CA PRO A 39 -52.42 -24.18 17.21
C PRO A 39 -52.35 -25.28 18.27
N GLU A 40 -53.51 -25.64 18.84
CA GLU A 40 -53.68 -26.58 19.98
C GLU A 40 -53.64 -28.05 19.52
N HIS A 41 -53.98 -28.31 18.25
CA HIS A 41 -54.03 -29.64 17.64
C HIS A 41 -53.28 -29.63 16.30
N PRO A 42 -51.94 -29.66 16.31
CA PRO A 42 -51.18 -29.76 15.08
C PRO A 42 -51.59 -31.03 14.33
N LEU A 43 -52.10 -30.84 13.11
CA LEU A 43 -52.35 -31.94 12.17
C LEU A 43 -51.07 -32.77 12.02
N PHE A 44 -51.13 -34.03 12.47
CA PHE A 44 -50.12 -35.09 12.37
C PHE A 44 -48.65 -34.69 12.65
N PRO A 45 -48.04 -35.16 13.76
CA PRO A 45 -46.63 -34.89 14.09
C PRO A 45 -45.62 -35.27 12.98
N SER A 46 -45.97 -36.24 12.11
CA SER A 46 -45.16 -36.73 10.99
C SER A 46 -45.01 -35.73 9.83
N LEU A 47 -45.96 -34.80 9.66
CA LEU A 47 -45.91 -33.75 8.63
C LEU A 47 -44.75 -32.75 8.84
N HIS A 48 -44.07 -32.81 9.98
CA HIS A 48 -42.91 -31.99 10.26
C HIS A 48 -41.59 -32.56 9.72
N ILE A 49 -41.47 -33.89 9.60
CA ILE A 49 -40.23 -34.57 9.15
C ILE A 49 -40.31 -34.91 7.66
N LEU A 50 -41.51 -35.20 7.15
CA LEU A 50 -41.75 -35.57 5.75
C LEU A 50 -41.12 -34.60 4.73
N PRO A 51 -41.23 -33.26 4.85
CA PRO A 51 -40.57 -32.34 3.94
C PRO A 51 -39.06 -32.54 3.87
N LEU A 52 -38.41 -32.86 4.99
CA LEU A 52 -36.96 -33.07 5.06
C LEU A 52 -36.55 -34.40 4.39
N ILE A 53 -37.39 -35.44 4.50
CA ILE A 53 -37.18 -36.71 3.79
C ILE A 53 -37.27 -36.47 2.28
N TYR A 54 -38.30 -35.76 1.82
CA TYR A 54 -38.45 -35.41 0.40
C TYR A 54 -37.33 -34.51 -0.11
N ALA A 55 -36.89 -33.53 0.69
CA ALA A 55 -35.73 -32.72 0.38
C ALA A 55 -34.43 -33.55 0.27
N GLY A 56 -34.22 -34.49 1.19
CA GLY A 56 -33.09 -35.41 1.20
C GLY A 56 -33.10 -36.36 -0.01
N LEU A 57 -34.24 -36.95 -0.34
CA LEU A 57 -34.41 -37.78 -1.53
C LEU A 57 -34.16 -36.98 -2.81
N GLY A 58 -34.71 -35.76 -2.92
CA GLY A 58 -34.43 -34.87 -4.04
C GLY A 58 -32.95 -34.51 -4.17
N ALA A 59 -32.24 -34.29 -3.05
CA ALA A 59 -30.81 -34.04 -3.03
C ALA A 59 -29.98 -35.25 -3.48
N ILE A 60 -30.32 -36.46 -3.01
CA ILE A 60 -29.63 -37.70 -3.36
C ILE A 60 -29.85 -38.04 -4.84
N LEU A 61 -31.09 -37.93 -5.32
CA LEU A 61 -31.44 -38.30 -6.70
C LEU A 61 -30.76 -37.40 -7.74
N ARG A 62 -30.55 -36.12 -7.42
CA ARG A 62 -29.83 -35.20 -8.33
C ARG A 62 -28.30 -35.23 -8.15
N TRP A 63 -27.77 -36.03 -7.22
CA TRP A 63 -26.35 -36.05 -6.89
C TRP A 63 -25.50 -36.32 -8.14
N GLY A 64 -24.45 -35.52 -8.33
CA GLY A 64 -23.56 -35.63 -9.49
C GLY A 64 -24.10 -35.02 -10.80
N SER A 65 -25.26 -34.34 -10.77
CA SER A 65 -25.82 -33.66 -11.95
C SER A 65 -25.84 -32.13 -11.80
N ILE A 66 -25.19 -31.42 -12.72
CA ILE A 66 -25.25 -29.94 -12.83
C ILE A 66 -26.04 -29.60 -14.10
N THR A 67 -27.24 -29.10 -13.91
CA THR A 67 -28.22 -28.79 -14.95
C THR A 67 -28.87 -27.43 -14.69
N ALA A 68 -29.67 -26.93 -15.62
CA ALA A 68 -30.45 -25.70 -15.45
C ALA A 68 -31.35 -25.70 -14.20
N TRP A 69 -31.73 -26.87 -13.71
CA TRP A 69 -32.62 -27.05 -12.56
C TRP A 69 -31.88 -27.31 -11.24
N THR A 70 -30.58 -27.56 -11.28
CA THR A 70 -29.79 -27.93 -10.09
C THR A 70 -29.85 -26.80 -9.06
N GLY A 71 -29.63 -25.54 -9.44
CA GLY A 71 -29.73 -24.43 -8.49
C GLY A 71 -31.16 -24.20 -7.94
N PHE A 72 -32.20 -24.37 -8.75
CA PHE A 72 -33.60 -24.27 -8.30
C PHE A 72 -33.97 -25.37 -7.31
N THR A 73 -33.50 -26.61 -7.53
CA THR A 73 -33.72 -27.71 -6.59
C THR A 73 -33.00 -27.47 -5.26
N THR A 74 -31.77 -26.94 -5.28
CA THR A 74 -31.07 -26.51 -4.05
C THR A 74 -31.81 -25.40 -3.31
N LEU A 75 -32.33 -24.41 -4.03
CA LEU A 75 -33.15 -23.34 -3.44
C LEU A 75 -34.41 -23.93 -2.78
N GLY A 76 -35.08 -24.87 -3.44
CA GLY A 76 -36.23 -25.57 -2.85
C GLY A 76 -35.88 -26.32 -1.57
N ILE A 77 -34.77 -27.07 -1.56
CA ILE A 77 -34.24 -27.74 -0.36
C ILE A 77 -33.96 -26.71 0.75
N ALA A 78 -33.29 -25.61 0.42
CA ALA A 78 -32.95 -24.57 1.36
C ALA A 78 -34.18 -23.95 2.02
N LEU A 79 -35.22 -23.65 1.24
CA LEU A 79 -36.51 -23.15 1.76
C LEU A 79 -37.19 -24.17 2.69
N ILE A 80 -37.07 -25.46 2.39
CA ILE A 80 -37.60 -26.51 3.27
C ILE A 80 -36.88 -26.51 4.62
N VAL A 81 -35.56 -26.51 4.57
CA VAL A 81 -34.70 -26.55 5.77
C VAL A 81 -34.90 -25.29 6.63
N ILE A 82 -34.96 -24.09 6.03
CA ILE A 82 -35.23 -22.82 6.74
C ILE A 82 -36.55 -22.90 7.50
N SER A 83 -37.59 -23.39 6.83
CA SER A 83 -38.93 -23.39 7.39
C SER A 83 -39.08 -24.36 8.56
N LEU A 84 -38.35 -25.47 8.54
CA LEU A 84 -38.22 -26.33 9.71
C LEU A 84 -37.41 -25.66 10.83
N GLY A 85 -36.30 -25.02 10.46
CA GLY A 85 -35.38 -24.35 11.39
C GLY A 85 -36.02 -23.24 12.22
N ARG A 86 -36.98 -22.52 11.63
CA ARG A 86 -37.72 -21.43 12.29
C ARG A 86 -38.72 -21.87 13.35
N ARG A 87 -39.14 -23.15 13.37
CA ARG A 87 -40.25 -23.62 14.23
C ARG A 87 -39.88 -23.70 15.70
N ARG A 88 -38.62 -24.00 16.03
CA ARG A 88 -38.13 -24.12 17.41
C ARG A 88 -36.74 -23.56 17.54
N ARG A 89 -36.44 -22.91 18.67
CA ARG A 89 -35.10 -22.35 18.95
C ARG A 89 -33.97 -23.38 18.85
N LYS A 90 -34.22 -24.64 19.21
CA LYS A 90 -33.26 -25.76 19.08
C LYS A 90 -32.89 -26.09 17.63
N PHE A 91 -33.73 -25.73 16.66
CA PHE A 91 -33.55 -26.00 15.23
C PHE A 91 -32.93 -24.84 14.45
N LYS A 92 -32.50 -23.78 15.15
CA LYS A 92 -31.82 -22.64 14.54
C LYS A 92 -30.62 -23.00 13.63
N PRO A 93 -29.82 -24.05 13.89
CA PRO A 93 -28.77 -24.48 12.96
C PRO A 93 -29.27 -24.80 11.54
N PHE A 94 -30.51 -25.28 11.40
CA PHE A 94 -31.11 -25.51 10.08
C PHE A 94 -31.37 -24.20 9.33
N VAL A 95 -31.66 -23.10 10.02
CA VAL A 95 -31.78 -21.78 9.37
C VAL A 95 -30.43 -21.37 8.75
N TYR A 96 -29.31 -21.58 9.46
CA TYR A 96 -27.98 -21.33 8.89
C TYR A 96 -27.65 -22.23 7.71
N LEU A 97 -27.95 -23.53 7.82
CA LEU A 97 -27.76 -24.48 6.73
C LEU A 97 -28.58 -24.09 5.50
N GLY A 98 -29.82 -23.66 5.71
CA GLY A 98 -30.67 -23.18 4.64
C GLY A 98 -30.20 -21.86 4.03
N MET A 99 -29.64 -20.91 4.80
CA MET A 99 -29.01 -19.71 4.24
C MET A 99 -27.80 -20.07 3.36
N VAL A 100 -26.96 -21.01 3.81
CA VAL A 100 -25.87 -21.55 2.98
C VAL A 100 -26.46 -22.21 1.73
N GLY A 101 -27.53 -22.98 1.85
CA GLY A 101 -28.24 -23.59 0.73
C GLY A 101 -28.77 -22.56 -0.28
N ILE A 102 -29.29 -21.41 0.15
CA ILE A 102 -29.67 -20.32 -0.75
C ILE A 102 -28.48 -19.82 -1.55
N SER A 103 -27.36 -19.53 -0.87
CA SER A 103 -26.13 -19.10 -1.55
C SER A 103 -25.61 -20.15 -2.52
N VAL A 104 -25.55 -21.42 -2.11
CA VAL A 104 -25.12 -22.54 -2.97
C VAL A 104 -26.03 -22.68 -4.18
N GLY A 105 -27.35 -22.62 -4.01
CA GLY A 105 -28.30 -22.70 -5.12
C GLY A 105 -28.12 -21.55 -6.11
N ALA A 106 -27.88 -20.33 -5.62
CA ALA A 106 -27.57 -19.19 -6.49
C ALA A 106 -26.25 -19.38 -7.26
N TYR A 107 -25.19 -19.86 -6.61
CA TYR A 107 -23.92 -20.18 -7.28
C TYR A 107 -24.07 -21.32 -8.28
N GLU A 108 -24.84 -22.37 -7.99
CA GLU A 108 -25.11 -23.46 -8.93
C GLU A 108 -25.82 -22.97 -10.20
N LEU A 109 -26.79 -22.04 -10.07
CA LEU A 109 -27.44 -21.42 -11.25
C LEU A 109 -26.42 -20.68 -12.12
N LEU A 110 -25.55 -19.88 -11.50
CA LEU A 110 -24.52 -19.13 -12.22
C LEU A 110 -23.47 -20.06 -12.85
N LEU A 111 -22.96 -21.04 -12.09
CA LEU A 111 -21.99 -22.01 -12.57
C LEU A 111 -22.51 -22.81 -13.75
N TYR A 112 -23.80 -23.20 -13.72
CA TYR A 112 -24.42 -23.84 -14.87
C TYR A 112 -24.40 -22.92 -16.11
N GLN A 113 -24.79 -21.65 -15.97
CA GLN A 113 -24.77 -20.69 -17.08
C GLN A 113 -23.35 -20.48 -17.65
N LEU A 114 -22.35 -20.36 -16.77
CA LEU A 114 -20.95 -20.25 -17.16
C LEU A 114 -20.46 -21.50 -17.89
N ALA A 115 -20.87 -22.70 -17.44
CA ALA A 115 -20.53 -23.95 -18.10
C ALA A 115 -21.17 -24.12 -19.48
N GLN A 116 -22.26 -23.41 -19.79
CA GLN A 116 -22.89 -23.42 -21.11
C GLN A 116 -22.25 -22.45 -22.12
N GLN A 117 -21.25 -21.65 -21.72
CA GLN A 117 -20.57 -20.68 -22.59
C GLN A 117 -19.26 -21.28 -23.14
N PRO A 118 -19.25 -21.88 -24.35
CA PRO A 118 -18.03 -22.45 -24.93
C PRO A 118 -17.00 -21.35 -25.22
N GLY A 119 -15.77 -21.54 -24.73
CA GLY A 119 -14.66 -20.61 -24.93
C GLY A 119 -14.59 -19.44 -23.92
N GLY A 120 -15.42 -19.44 -22.87
CA GLY A 120 -15.36 -18.42 -21.83
C GLY A 120 -14.07 -18.46 -21.01
N ASN A 121 -13.51 -17.28 -20.70
CA ASN A 121 -12.32 -17.17 -19.86
C ASN A 121 -12.65 -17.40 -18.38
N LEU A 122 -11.76 -18.12 -17.69
CA LEU A 122 -11.91 -18.42 -16.25
C LEU A 122 -11.95 -17.16 -15.38
N GLY A 123 -11.19 -16.12 -15.75
CA GLY A 123 -11.20 -14.84 -15.04
C GLY A 123 -12.58 -14.18 -15.06
N ASP A 124 -13.25 -14.19 -16.21
CA ASP A 124 -14.61 -13.65 -16.35
C ASP A 124 -15.63 -14.41 -15.48
N GLY A 125 -15.47 -15.74 -15.39
CA GLY A 125 -16.28 -16.57 -14.50
C GLY A 125 -16.08 -16.22 -13.03
N PHE A 126 -14.84 -16.04 -12.56
CA PHE A 126 -14.57 -15.66 -11.19
C PHE A 126 -15.08 -14.25 -10.85
N VAL A 127 -14.97 -13.28 -11.77
CA VAL A 127 -15.57 -11.96 -11.59
C VAL A 127 -17.08 -12.06 -11.40
N ALA A 128 -17.78 -12.87 -12.21
CA ALA A 128 -19.21 -13.09 -12.07
C ALA A 128 -19.59 -13.72 -10.72
N ILE A 129 -18.80 -14.69 -10.24
CA ILE A 129 -18.99 -15.33 -8.92
C ILE A 129 -18.81 -14.30 -7.81
N ALA A 130 -17.76 -13.47 -7.87
CA ALA A 130 -17.55 -12.41 -6.89
C ALA A 130 -18.69 -11.38 -6.89
N ALA A 131 -19.19 -11.01 -8.07
CA ALA A 131 -20.32 -10.10 -8.25
C ALA A 131 -21.61 -10.67 -7.64
N LEU A 132 -21.88 -11.97 -7.84
CA LEU A 132 -23.02 -12.64 -7.22
C LEU A 132 -22.92 -12.64 -5.69
N GLY A 133 -21.76 -12.99 -5.13
CA GLY A 133 -21.56 -12.95 -3.68
C GLY A 133 -21.72 -11.54 -3.09
N THR A 134 -21.26 -10.52 -3.83
CA THR A 134 -21.41 -9.11 -3.45
C THR A 134 -22.88 -8.70 -3.50
N THR A 135 -23.61 -9.17 -4.50
CA THR A 135 -25.06 -8.96 -4.62
C THR A 135 -25.80 -9.59 -3.44
N ILE A 136 -25.49 -10.84 -3.08
CA ILE A 136 -26.08 -11.52 -1.91
C ILE A 136 -25.78 -10.76 -0.62
N LEU A 137 -24.55 -10.28 -0.45
CA LEU A 137 -24.15 -9.42 0.67
C LEU A 137 -25.03 -8.16 0.78
N TYR A 138 -25.25 -7.45 -0.33
CA TYR A 138 -26.07 -6.25 -0.31
C TYR A 138 -27.56 -6.55 -0.14
N LEU A 139 -28.05 -7.68 -0.68
CA LEU A 139 -29.41 -8.16 -0.43
C LEU A 139 -29.64 -8.47 1.04
N TYR A 140 -28.70 -9.12 1.73
CA TYR A 140 -28.80 -9.33 3.18
C TYR A 140 -28.85 -8.02 3.96
N ARG A 141 -28.10 -7.01 3.53
CA ARG A 141 -28.12 -5.69 4.16
C ARG A 141 -29.44 -4.94 3.90
N LEU A 142 -29.89 -4.89 2.65
CA LEU A 142 -31.10 -4.17 2.24
C LEU A 142 -32.37 -4.81 2.83
N LEU A 143 -32.44 -6.13 2.78
CA LEU A 143 -33.59 -6.89 3.26
C LEU A 143 -33.48 -7.25 4.76
N SER A 144 -32.48 -6.73 5.48
CA SER A 144 -32.22 -7.06 6.89
C SER A 144 -33.46 -6.94 7.79
N PRO A 145 -34.27 -5.86 7.74
CA PRO A 145 -35.46 -5.77 8.59
C PRO A 145 -36.45 -6.91 8.36
N TRP A 146 -36.66 -7.28 7.10
CA TRP A 146 -37.55 -8.38 6.72
C TRP A 146 -36.94 -9.74 7.05
N LEU A 147 -35.66 -9.97 6.72
CA LEU A 147 -34.95 -11.22 6.95
C LEU A 147 -34.82 -11.56 8.44
N ARG A 148 -34.67 -10.55 9.32
CA ARG A 148 -34.63 -10.78 10.78
C ARG A 148 -35.93 -11.43 11.27
N VAL A 149 -37.07 -10.95 10.79
CA VAL A 149 -38.40 -11.50 11.12
C VAL A 149 -38.61 -12.83 10.38
N ALA A 150 -38.29 -12.87 9.09
CA ALA A 150 -38.50 -14.00 8.21
C ALA A 150 -37.55 -15.18 8.46
N LEU A 151 -36.41 -14.99 9.15
CA LEU A 151 -35.47 -16.06 9.50
C LEU A 151 -35.30 -16.21 11.02
N THR A 152 -35.95 -15.37 11.83
CA THR A 152 -35.81 -15.34 13.30
C THR A 152 -34.35 -15.20 13.75
N LEU A 153 -33.58 -14.37 13.04
CA LEU A 153 -32.16 -14.12 13.29
C LEU A 153 -31.95 -12.76 13.97
N SER A 154 -30.95 -12.71 14.82
CA SER A 154 -30.45 -11.45 15.37
C SER A 154 -29.68 -10.67 14.31
N GLU A 155 -29.51 -9.38 14.55
CA GLU A 155 -28.72 -8.51 13.68
C GLU A 155 -27.26 -8.95 13.58
N ALA A 156 -26.68 -9.40 14.69
CA ALA A 156 -25.32 -9.91 14.72
C ALA A 156 -25.13 -11.15 13.84
N GLU A 157 -26.09 -12.08 13.85
CA GLU A 157 -26.04 -13.30 13.05
C GLU A 157 -26.14 -13.01 11.55
N LEU A 158 -27.06 -12.12 11.15
CA LEU A 158 -27.17 -11.70 9.75
C LEU A 158 -25.94 -10.91 9.28
N ARG A 159 -25.36 -10.09 10.17
CA ARG A 159 -24.12 -9.37 9.90
C ARG A 159 -22.94 -10.33 9.70
N THR A 160 -22.84 -11.42 10.47
CA THR A 160 -21.82 -12.45 10.25
C THR A 160 -21.96 -13.09 8.87
N ALA A 161 -23.19 -13.42 8.44
CA ALA A 161 -23.42 -13.93 7.09
C ALA A 161 -23.02 -12.92 6.00
N THR A 162 -23.26 -11.64 6.25
CA THR A 162 -22.84 -10.53 5.37
C THR A 162 -21.31 -10.45 5.28
N HIS A 163 -20.59 -10.51 6.41
CA HIS A 163 -19.12 -10.53 6.44
C HIS A 163 -18.54 -11.75 5.73
N ALA A 164 -19.15 -12.92 5.87
CA ALA A 164 -18.69 -14.13 5.18
C ALA A 164 -18.75 -13.97 3.65
N HIS A 165 -19.83 -13.37 3.12
CA HIS A 165 -19.93 -13.07 1.69
C HIS A 165 -18.96 -11.98 1.26
N TRP A 166 -18.68 -10.98 2.11
CA TRP A 166 -17.66 -9.97 1.82
C TRP A 166 -16.29 -10.61 1.64
N ILE A 167 -15.87 -11.46 2.59
CA ILE A 167 -14.58 -12.17 2.55
C ILE A 167 -14.51 -13.07 1.32
N TRP A 168 -15.56 -13.86 1.08
CA TRP A 168 -15.64 -14.76 -0.06
C TRP A 168 -15.52 -14.02 -1.39
N SER A 169 -16.33 -12.98 -1.60
CA SER A 169 -16.29 -12.18 -2.82
C SER A 169 -14.97 -11.46 -3.02
N SER A 170 -14.37 -10.90 -1.98
CA SER A 170 -13.06 -10.24 -2.06
C SER A 170 -11.97 -11.24 -2.45
N LEU A 171 -11.97 -12.43 -1.84
CA LEU A 171 -11.01 -13.50 -2.16
C LEU A 171 -11.17 -13.98 -3.61
N ILE A 172 -12.40 -14.24 -4.06
CA ILE A 172 -12.66 -14.69 -5.44
C ILE A 172 -12.27 -13.60 -6.45
N LEU A 173 -12.57 -12.33 -6.16
CA LEU A 173 -12.21 -11.22 -7.04
C LEU A 173 -10.69 -11.01 -7.11
N TRP A 174 -9.98 -11.24 -6.01
CA TRP A 174 -8.52 -11.27 -6.01
C TRP A 174 -7.99 -12.47 -6.83
N ILE A 175 -8.56 -13.67 -6.67
CA ILE A 175 -8.20 -14.86 -7.46
C ILE A 175 -8.41 -14.61 -8.96
N ALA A 176 -9.52 -13.97 -9.33
CA ALA A 176 -9.83 -13.64 -10.72
C ALA A 176 -8.71 -12.81 -11.39
N SER A 177 -7.98 -11.99 -10.63
CA SER A 177 -6.91 -11.16 -11.17
C SER A 177 -5.68 -11.94 -11.64
N PHE A 178 -5.56 -13.22 -11.29
CA PHE A 178 -4.51 -14.12 -11.78
C PHE A 178 -4.85 -14.80 -13.12
N TYR A 179 -6.07 -14.57 -13.64
CA TYR A 179 -6.54 -15.14 -14.90
C TYR A 179 -6.83 -14.02 -15.91
N PRO A 180 -6.77 -14.30 -17.23
CA PRO A 180 -7.22 -13.35 -18.25
C PRO A 180 -8.69 -12.99 -18.05
N ILE A 181 -8.99 -11.69 -18.06
CA ILE A 181 -10.33 -11.13 -17.95
C ILE A 181 -10.53 -10.26 -19.19
N GLU A 182 -11.51 -10.60 -20.04
CA GLU A 182 -11.72 -9.88 -21.29
C GLU A 182 -13.03 -9.09 -21.27
N ALA A 183 -14.14 -9.74 -20.90
CA ALA A 183 -15.47 -9.16 -21.03
C ALA A 183 -15.96 -8.46 -19.75
N THR A 184 -15.46 -8.84 -18.58
CA THR A 184 -16.06 -8.47 -17.29
C THR A 184 -15.23 -7.50 -16.46
N LEU A 185 -14.21 -6.84 -17.04
CA LEU A 185 -13.36 -5.90 -16.30
C LEU A 185 -14.14 -4.79 -15.57
N MET A 186 -15.14 -4.19 -16.23
CA MET A 186 -16.00 -3.17 -15.64
C MET A 186 -16.91 -3.73 -14.53
N LEU A 187 -17.39 -4.96 -14.69
CA LEU A 187 -18.14 -5.66 -13.65
C LEU A 187 -17.25 -5.94 -12.44
N GLY A 188 -16.00 -6.36 -12.66
CA GLY A 188 -15.00 -6.56 -11.61
C GLY A 188 -14.68 -5.27 -10.88
N PHE A 189 -14.49 -4.17 -11.61
CA PHE A 189 -14.29 -2.85 -11.01
C PHE A 189 -15.51 -2.41 -10.16
N GLY A 190 -16.72 -2.54 -10.70
CA GLY A 190 -17.95 -2.22 -9.97
C GLY A 190 -18.12 -3.07 -8.71
N THR A 191 -17.91 -4.38 -8.83
CA THR A 191 -17.95 -5.34 -7.71
C THR A 191 -16.96 -4.94 -6.63
N GLY A 192 -15.71 -4.68 -7.02
CA GLY A 192 -14.68 -4.21 -6.11
C GLY A 192 -15.01 -2.89 -5.43
N ALA A 193 -15.53 -1.91 -6.17
CA ALA A 193 -15.95 -0.63 -5.61
C ALA A 193 -17.04 -0.80 -4.53
N PHE A 194 -18.01 -1.70 -4.75
CA PHE A 194 -19.01 -2.05 -3.74
C PHE A 194 -18.41 -2.77 -2.53
N LEU A 195 -17.41 -3.65 -2.71
CA LEU A 195 -16.71 -4.30 -1.59
C LEU A 195 -15.88 -3.30 -0.76
N VAL A 196 -15.16 -2.38 -1.41
CA VAL A 196 -14.44 -1.28 -0.75
C VAL A 196 -15.42 -0.39 0.01
N GLN A 197 -16.50 0.02 -0.65
CA GLN A 197 -17.56 0.82 -0.04
C GLN A 197 -18.11 0.12 1.21
N TYR A 198 -18.42 -1.17 1.11
CA TYR A 198 -18.89 -1.96 2.25
C TYR A 198 -17.93 -1.85 3.44
N ALA A 199 -16.63 -2.10 3.22
CA ALA A 199 -15.61 -2.03 4.26
C ALA A 199 -15.51 -0.62 4.88
N LEU A 200 -15.53 0.44 4.05
CA LEU A 200 -15.53 1.83 4.54
C LEU A 200 -16.77 2.15 5.39
N PHE A 201 -17.96 1.68 5.00
CA PHE A 201 -19.18 1.87 5.79
C PHE A 201 -19.18 1.06 7.08
N GLN A 202 -18.60 -0.14 7.10
CA GLN A 202 -18.37 -0.88 8.35
C GLN A 202 -17.40 -0.13 9.26
N GLY A 203 -16.37 0.49 8.69
CA GLY A 203 -15.44 1.35 9.41
C GLY A 203 -16.11 2.54 10.10
N ARG A 204 -17.03 3.21 9.38
CA ARG A 204 -17.79 4.39 9.87
C ARG A 204 -18.70 4.06 11.04
N ASN A 205 -19.40 2.93 10.96
CA ASN A 205 -20.47 2.58 11.90
C ASN A 205 -20.00 1.60 12.99
N HIS A 206 -18.69 1.40 13.13
CA HIS A 206 -18.16 0.46 14.10
C HIS A 206 -18.24 1.02 15.53
N PRO A 207 -18.72 0.25 16.53
CA PRO A 207 -18.86 0.74 17.90
C PRO A 207 -17.51 1.05 18.59
N HIS A 208 -16.43 0.43 18.11
CA HIS A 208 -15.08 0.61 18.63
C HIS A 208 -14.17 1.23 17.56
N LEU A 209 -13.46 2.31 17.92
CA LEU A 209 -12.55 3.04 17.03
C LEU A 209 -11.52 2.13 16.34
N LYS A 210 -10.81 1.29 17.11
CA LYS A 210 -9.79 0.37 16.55
C LYS A 210 -10.38 -0.62 15.53
N GLY A 211 -11.57 -1.16 15.81
CA GLY A 211 -12.25 -2.04 14.86
C GLY A 211 -12.68 -1.31 13.60
N GLY A 212 -13.14 -0.05 13.74
CA GLY A 212 -13.45 0.81 12.61
C GLY A 212 -12.23 1.11 11.74
N GLU A 213 -11.08 1.39 12.36
CA GLU A 213 -9.81 1.57 11.65
C GLU A 213 -9.42 0.34 10.83
N THR A 214 -9.50 -0.86 11.42
CA THR A 214 -9.21 -2.12 10.72
C THR A 214 -10.07 -2.29 9.46
N TRP A 215 -11.37 -1.99 9.54
CA TRP A 215 -12.26 -2.04 8.38
C TRP A 215 -11.88 -1.03 7.29
N VAL A 216 -11.47 0.19 7.66
CA VAL A 216 -11.00 1.17 6.67
C VAL A 216 -9.70 0.70 6.01
N TYR A 217 -8.76 0.11 6.77
CA TYR A 217 -7.56 -0.48 6.18
C TYR A 217 -7.88 -1.64 5.23
N PHE A 218 -8.83 -2.51 5.57
CA PHE A 218 -9.30 -3.55 4.64
C PHE A 218 -9.88 -2.93 3.36
N GLY A 219 -10.64 -1.84 3.47
CA GLY A 219 -11.11 -1.10 2.30
C GLY A 219 -9.98 -0.59 1.41
N PHE A 220 -8.90 -0.05 1.99
CA PHE A 220 -7.74 0.40 1.21
C PHE A 220 -6.91 -0.75 0.61
N LEU A 221 -6.75 -1.86 1.34
CA LEU A 221 -6.08 -3.05 0.82
C LEU A 221 -6.87 -3.64 -0.35
N GLU A 222 -8.18 -3.72 -0.22
CA GLU A 222 -9.08 -4.14 -1.30
C GLU A 222 -8.95 -3.17 -2.49
N ALA A 223 -9.00 -1.85 -2.28
CA ALA A 223 -8.83 -0.87 -3.35
C ALA A 223 -7.49 -0.99 -4.08
N LEU A 224 -6.41 -1.31 -3.36
CA LEU A 224 -5.10 -1.58 -3.94
C LEU A 224 -5.08 -2.88 -4.76
N ALA A 225 -5.71 -3.95 -4.26
CA ALA A 225 -5.86 -5.21 -4.97
C ALA A 225 -6.70 -5.06 -6.26
N LEU A 226 -7.67 -4.14 -6.25
CA LEU A 226 -8.55 -3.85 -7.38
C LEU A 226 -7.90 -3.03 -8.50
N ARG A 227 -6.63 -2.65 -8.35
CA ARG A 227 -5.91 -1.83 -9.32
C ARG A 227 -5.97 -2.40 -10.74
N ILE A 228 -5.94 -3.72 -10.91
CA ILE A 228 -6.00 -4.39 -12.22
C ILE A 228 -7.31 -4.07 -12.96
N TYR A 229 -8.43 -4.07 -12.24
CA TYR A 229 -9.75 -3.76 -12.82
C TYR A 229 -9.89 -2.29 -13.19
N TRP A 230 -9.28 -1.40 -12.38
CA TRP A 230 -9.28 0.05 -12.62
C TRP A 230 -8.57 0.44 -13.93
N LEU A 231 -7.52 -0.27 -14.35
CA LEU A 231 -6.71 0.07 -15.53
C LEU A 231 -7.52 0.17 -16.83
N SER A 232 -8.64 -0.55 -16.92
CA SER A 232 -9.53 -0.55 -18.08
C SER A 232 -10.45 0.68 -18.17
N THR A 233 -10.54 1.48 -17.10
CA THR A 233 -11.42 2.65 -17.06
C THR A 233 -10.87 3.80 -17.92
N PRO A 234 -11.74 4.65 -18.51
CA PRO A 234 -11.29 5.80 -19.29
C PRO A 234 -10.37 6.73 -18.51
N VAL A 235 -10.64 6.92 -17.21
CA VAL A 235 -9.81 7.74 -16.31
C VAL A 235 -8.43 7.11 -16.13
N ALA A 236 -8.35 5.79 -15.94
CA ALA A 236 -7.07 5.11 -15.83
C ALA A 236 -6.26 5.18 -17.13
N GLN A 237 -6.91 5.03 -18.29
CA GLN A 237 -6.25 5.17 -19.58
C GLN A 237 -5.69 6.59 -19.80
N LEU A 238 -6.41 7.63 -19.36
CA LEU A 238 -5.89 9.00 -19.38
C LEU A 238 -4.66 9.15 -18.47
N LEU A 239 -4.70 8.59 -17.26
CA LEU A 239 -3.59 8.60 -16.29
C LEU A 239 -2.40 7.72 -16.71
N ALA A 240 -2.63 6.70 -17.52
CA ALA A 240 -1.63 5.78 -18.06
C ALA A 240 -1.13 6.17 -19.47
N GLY A 241 -1.75 7.15 -20.12
CA GLY A 241 -1.34 7.71 -21.40
C GLY A 241 -0.90 9.17 -21.28
N PRO A 242 -1.73 10.14 -21.72
CA PRO A 242 -1.33 11.55 -21.83
C PRO A 242 -0.98 12.21 -20.49
N LEU A 243 -1.58 11.77 -19.37
CA LEU A 243 -1.36 12.38 -18.05
C LEU A 243 -0.28 11.67 -17.23
N VAL A 244 0.43 10.69 -17.78
CA VAL A 244 1.52 10.00 -17.05
C VAL A 244 2.52 10.97 -16.44
N PRO A 245 2.99 12.03 -17.14
CA PRO A 245 3.92 12.99 -16.55
C PRO A 245 3.37 13.75 -15.33
N TRP A 246 2.05 13.90 -15.25
CA TRP A 246 1.31 14.60 -14.19
C TRP A 246 0.81 13.68 -13.07
N LYS A 247 0.98 12.37 -13.21
CA LYS A 247 0.45 11.37 -12.27
C LYS A 247 0.80 11.65 -10.81
N VAL A 248 2.05 12.03 -10.53
CA VAL A 248 2.51 12.35 -9.17
C VAL A 248 1.85 13.63 -8.63
N ALA A 249 1.77 14.70 -9.44
CA ALA A 249 1.06 15.92 -9.07
C ALA A 249 -0.42 15.65 -8.74
N ILE A 250 -1.11 14.88 -9.58
CA ILE A 250 -2.52 14.51 -9.38
C ILE A 250 -2.65 13.69 -8.10
N ALA A 251 -1.76 12.72 -7.87
CA ALA A 251 -1.73 11.91 -6.65
C ALA A 251 -1.48 12.77 -5.40
N SER A 252 -0.56 13.74 -5.45
CA SER A 252 -0.28 14.68 -4.37
C SER A 252 -1.45 15.62 -4.08
N LEU A 253 -2.13 16.11 -5.11
CA LEU A 253 -3.32 16.94 -4.95
C LEU A 253 -4.47 16.14 -4.33
N PHE A 254 -4.71 14.91 -4.81
CA PHE A 254 -5.70 14.02 -4.23
C PHE A 254 -5.37 13.68 -2.77
N ALA A 255 -4.10 13.38 -2.48
CA ALA A 255 -3.60 13.13 -1.14
C ALA A 255 -3.80 14.33 -0.21
N TYR A 256 -3.61 15.56 -0.69
CA TYR A 256 -3.88 16.76 0.09
C TYR A 256 -5.34 16.82 0.55
N PHE A 257 -6.30 16.61 -0.35
CA PHE A 257 -7.72 16.56 0.02
C PHE A 257 -8.01 15.38 0.95
N LEU A 258 -7.45 14.20 0.67
CA LEU A 258 -7.58 13.03 1.53
C LEU A 258 -7.05 13.29 2.95
N TYR A 259 -6.04 14.14 3.10
CA TYR A 259 -5.43 14.46 4.39
C TYR A 259 -6.22 15.49 5.21
N ILE A 260 -6.73 16.55 4.57
CA ILE A 260 -7.35 17.71 5.25
C ILE A 260 -8.83 17.51 5.58
N LEU A 261 -9.52 16.59 4.89
CA LEU A 261 -10.94 16.37 5.11
C LEU A 261 -11.24 15.92 6.55
N PRO A 262 -12.37 16.38 7.14
CA PRO A 262 -12.69 16.13 8.54
C PRO A 262 -13.34 14.75 8.72
N TRP A 263 -12.60 13.67 8.41
CA TRP A 263 -13.10 12.28 8.43
C TRP A 263 -13.76 11.90 9.75
N GLN A 264 -13.21 12.35 10.87
CA GLN A 264 -13.77 12.16 12.21
C GLN A 264 -15.17 12.75 12.37
N ASN A 265 -15.43 13.94 11.84
CA ASN A 265 -16.75 14.56 11.88
C ASN A 265 -17.75 13.81 11.00
N TRP A 266 -17.28 13.10 9.98
CA TRP A 266 -18.10 12.25 9.13
C TRP A 266 -18.28 10.83 9.69
N GLY A 267 -17.62 10.49 10.80
CA GLY A 267 -17.77 9.22 11.51
C GLY A 267 -16.67 8.19 11.25
N TRP A 268 -15.61 8.52 10.50
CA TRP A 268 -14.45 7.64 10.32
C TRP A 268 -13.28 8.03 11.23
N SER A 269 -12.43 7.09 11.62
CA SER A 269 -11.15 7.47 12.25
C SER A 269 -10.25 8.21 11.26
N ASN A 270 -9.57 9.27 11.70
CA ASN A 270 -8.65 10.04 10.84
C ASN A 270 -7.38 9.26 10.44
N ARG A 271 -6.94 8.32 11.29
CA ARG A 271 -5.61 7.70 11.16
C ARG A 271 -5.41 6.94 9.83
N PRO A 272 -6.33 6.07 9.39
CA PRO A 272 -6.19 5.37 8.11
C PRO A 272 -6.12 6.33 6.92
N TRP A 273 -6.98 7.36 6.90
CA TRP A 273 -7.03 8.32 5.80
C TRP A 273 -5.77 9.17 5.70
N LYS A 274 -5.23 9.64 6.84
CA LYS A 274 -3.96 10.36 6.87
C LYS A 274 -2.79 9.48 6.40
N LEU A 275 -2.76 8.21 6.78
CA LEU A 275 -1.74 7.27 6.30
C LEU A 275 -1.86 7.01 4.80
N ALA A 276 -3.08 6.80 4.29
CA ALA A 276 -3.32 6.66 2.86
C ALA A 276 -2.85 7.90 2.09
N ALA A 277 -3.16 9.10 2.59
CA ALA A 277 -2.72 10.35 1.99
C ALA A 277 -1.18 10.46 1.90
N ILE A 278 -0.46 10.05 2.94
CA ILE A 278 1.01 10.05 2.93
C ILE A 278 1.57 9.11 1.84
N LEU A 279 0.94 7.94 1.66
CA LEU A 279 1.42 6.88 0.78
C LEU A 279 1.04 7.06 -0.69
N VAL A 280 -0.11 7.66 -0.99
CA VAL A 280 -0.63 7.78 -2.37
C VAL A 280 0.39 8.39 -3.35
N PRO A 281 1.07 9.51 -3.04
CA PRO A 281 2.07 10.08 -3.95
C PRO A 281 3.30 9.18 -4.12
N LEU A 282 3.73 8.49 -3.05
CA LEU A 282 4.86 7.55 -3.10
C LEU A 282 4.53 6.35 -4.00
N ILE A 283 3.32 5.80 -3.88
CA ILE A 283 2.85 4.73 -4.77
C ILE A 283 2.88 5.22 -6.22
N GLY A 284 2.38 6.44 -6.46
CA GLY A 284 2.44 7.08 -7.78
C GLY A 284 3.86 7.17 -8.35
N ILE A 285 4.84 7.52 -7.51
CA ILE A 285 6.26 7.61 -7.87
C ILE A 285 6.87 6.24 -8.19
N VAL A 286 6.69 5.26 -7.31
CA VAL A 286 7.29 3.92 -7.44
C VAL A 286 6.82 3.21 -8.71
N GLU A 287 5.58 3.46 -9.13
CA GLU A 287 5.01 2.79 -10.29
C GLU A 287 5.61 3.25 -11.63
N ASN A 288 6.05 4.50 -11.78
CA ASN A 288 6.50 5.04 -13.08
C ASN A 288 7.67 6.05 -12.97
N PRO A 289 8.80 5.68 -12.34
CA PRO A 289 9.81 6.66 -11.90
C PRO A 289 10.36 7.56 -13.03
N ALA A 290 10.53 7.05 -14.25
CA ALA A 290 11.26 7.76 -15.31
C ALA A 290 10.46 8.83 -16.09
N GLN A 291 9.12 8.91 -15.95
CA GLN A 291 8.28 9.61 -16.93
C GLN A 291 7.63 10.91 -16.43
N PHE A 292 7.88 11.34 -15.19
CA PHE A 292 7.22 12.51 -14.61
C PHE A 292 7.70 13.84 -15.20
N TYR A 293 6.97 14.95 -15.10
CA TYR A 293 7.60 16.27 -15.28
C TYR A 293 8.30 16.70 -13.98
N PRO A 294 9.42 17.46 -14.02
CA PRO A 294 10.05 17.99 -12.82
C PRO A 294 9.09 18.78 -11.92
N ILE A 295 8.19 19.56 -12.54
CA ILE A 295 7.15 20.31 -11.80
C ILE A 295 6.17 19.40 -11.06
N SER A 296 5.92 18.20 -11.58
CA SER A 296 5.05 17.19 -10.94
C SER A 296 5.66 16.68 -9.65
N LEU A 297 6.97 16.44 -9.64
CA LEU A 297 7.73 16.09 -8.43
C LEU A 297 7.84 17.27 -7.46
N LEU A 298 7.94 18.51 -7.96
CA LEU A 298 7.96 19.72 -7.12
C LEU A 298 6.64 19.89 -6.36
N ILE A 299 5.50 19.57 -6.97
CA ILE A 299 4.19 19.57 -6.27
C ILE A 299 4.20 18.53 -5.13
N ALA A 300 4.80 17.36 -5.33
CA ALA A 300 4.96 16.39 -4.25
C ALA A 300 5.89 16.89 -3.14
N VAL A 301 6.98 17.58 -3.48
CA VAL A 301 7.85 18.26 -2.50
C VAL A 301 7.04 19.22 -1.63
N ILE A 302 6.24 20.10 -2.25
CA ILE A 302 5.39 21.07 -1.54
C ILE A 302 4.40 20.33 -0.62
N PHE A 303 3.80 19.24 -1.09
CA PHE A 303 2.89 18.43 -0.28
C PHE A 303 3.57 17.84 0.97
N TYR A 304 4.77 17.26 0.85
CA TYR A 304 5.49 16.71 2.01
C TYR A 304 6.02 17.80 2.96
N LEU A 305 6.36 18.98 2.45
CA LEU A 305 6.66 20.15 3.29
C LEU A 305 5.42 20.63 4.06
N PHE A 306 4.25 20.66 3.42
CA PHE A 306 2.98 20.94 4.08
C PHE A 306 2.71 19.93 5.21
N LEU A 307 2.92 18.63 4.97
CA LEU A 307 2.77 17.61 6.02
C LEU A 307 3.75 17.81 7.18
N ALA A 308 4.99 18.22 6.89
CA ALA A 308 5.98 18.51 7.93
C ALA A 308 5.53 19.68 8.82
N TRP A 309 4.99 20.74 8.21
CA TRP A 309 4.48 21.92 8.91
C TRP A 309 3.23 21.62 9.74
N ASP A 310 2.23 20.97 9.16
CA ASP A 310 0.97 20.63 9.85
C ASP A 310 1.18 19.69 11.04
N ASN A 311 2.04 18.67 10.88
CA ASN A 311 2.29 17.69 11.95
C ASN A 311 3.38 18.13 12.94
N GLN A 312 4.08 19.25 12.70
CA GLN A 312 5.30 19.63 13.44
C GLN A 312 6.34 18.49 13.48
N GLN A 313 6.39 17.70 12.40
CA GLN A 313 7.24 16.51 12.27
C GLN A 313 8.23 16.68 11.13
N ILE A 314 9.46 16.99 11.49
CA ILE A 314 10.48 17.36 10.51
C ILE A 314 10.89 16.22 9.58
N ARG A 315 10.62 14.97 9.98
CA ARG A 315 10.97 13.76 9.21
C ARG A 315 10.28 13.70 7.83
N TYR A 316 9.12 14.35 7.66
CA TYR A 316 8.48 14.45 6.35
C TYR A 316 9.30 15.28 5.35
N THR A 317 10.15 16.20 5.83
CA THR A 317 11.06 16.94 4.97
C THR A 317 12.16 16.06 4.35
N TYR A 318 12.41 14.86 4.89
CA TYR A 318 13.38 13.94 4.29
C TYR A 318 12.91 13.41 2.95
N ILE A 319 11.60 13.14 2.82
CA ILE A 319 10.99 12.77 1.55
C ILE A 319 11.12 13.94 0.57
N SER A 320 10.85 15.16 1.03
CA SER A 320 11.02 16.37 0.22
C SER A 320 12.46 16.54 -0.28
N ALA A 321 13.46 16.34 0.59
CA ALA A 321 14.87 16.44 0.24
C ALA A 321 15.28 15.37 -0.78
N LEU A 322 14.82 14.11 -0.62
CA LEU A 322 15.08 13.04 -1.58
C LEU A 322 14.44 13.32 -2.96
N LEU A 323 13.23 13.89 -2.99
CA LEU A 323 12.58 14.28 -4.24
C LEU A 323 13.33 15.44 -4.92
N LEU A 324 13.80 16.43 -4.16
CA LEU A 324 14.63 17.52 -4.70
C LEU A 324 15.97 17.01 -5.23
N LEU A 325 16.60 16.06 -4.53
CA LEU A 325 17.82 15.39 -5.00
C LEU A 325 17.59 14.72 -6.36
N TRP A 326 16.48 13.99 -6.48
CA TRP A 326 16.12 13.31 -7.71
C TRP A 326 15.81 14.29 -8.86
N ILE A 327 15.07 15.36 -8.58
CA ILE A 327 14.83 16.44 -9.55
C ILE A 327 16.17 17.02 -10.04
N SER A 328 17.09 17.29 -9.12
CA SER A 328 18.41 17.86 -9.44
C SER A 328 19.20 16.94 -10.36
N TRP A 329 19.31 15.65 -10.03
CA TRP A 329 20.01 14.67 -10.85
C TRP A 329 19.42 14.55 -12.26
N ARG A 330 18.09 14.53 -12.37
CA ARG A 330 17.45 14.46 -13.68
C ARG A 330 17.71 15.71 -14.51
N TYR A 331 17.64 16.88 -13.89
CA TYR A 331 17.91 18.14 -14.57
C TYR A 331 19.37 18.21 -15.05
N PHE A 332 20.33 17.80 -14.22
CA PHE A 332 21.74 17.73 -14.61
C PHE A 332 22.00 16.73 -15.73
N ALA A 333 21.34 15.57 -15.71
CA ALA A 333 21.41 14.61 -16.79
C ALA A 333 20.85 15.18 -18.11
N THR A 334 19.74 15.93 -18.07
CA THR A 334 19.19 16.58 -19.27
C THR A 334 20.11 17.67 -19.84
N LEU A 335 20.85 18.37 -18.99
CA LEU A 335 21.87 19.35 -19.40
C LEU A 335 23.20 18.69 -19.80
N SER A 336 23.28 17.35 -19.82
CA SER A 336 24.49 16.60 -20.13
C SER A 336 25.68 16.96 -19.23
N PHE A 337 25.40 17.27 -17.96
CA PHE A 337 26.46 17.45 -16.97
C PHE A 337 27.07 16.08 -16.65
N THR A 338 28.31 15.89 -17.07
CA THR A 338 29.05 14.62 -16.91
C THR A 338 29.94 14.60 -15.66
N HIS A 339 30.31 15.77 -15.13
CA HIS A 339 31.17 15.84 -13.96
C HIS A 339 30.46 15.30 -12.69
N PRO A 340 31.08 14.36 -11.94
CA PRO A 340 30.48 13.74 -10.75
C PRO A 340 30.03 14.71 -9.67
N ILE A 341 30.67 15.89 -9.58
CA ILE A 341 30.38 16.92 -8.59
C ILE A 341 28.91 17.35 -8.59
N TRP A 342 28.28 17.43 -9.77
CA TRP A 342 26.88 17.83 -9.91
C TRP A 342 25.92 16.84 -9.26
N TYR A 343 26.29 15.57 -9.17
CA TYR A 343 25.44 14.54 -8.57
C TYR A 343 25.75 14.37 -7.08
N ILE A 344 27.03 14.49 -6.71
CA ILE A 344 27.49 14.24 -5.36
C ILE A 344 27.24 15.44 -4.42
N VAL A 345 27.36 16.68 -4.90
CA VAL A 345 27.12 17.87 -4.06
C VAL A 345 25.68 17.90 -3.51
N PRO A 346 24.61 17.77 -4.33
CA PRO A 346 23.25 17.73 -3.80
C PRO A 346 23.01 16.58 -2.82
N LEU A 347 23.62 15.41 -3.06
CA LEU A 347 23.54 14.26 -2.15
C LEU A 347 24.17 14.59 -0.80
N GLY A 348 25.40 15.13 -0.82
CA GLY A 348 26.08 15.59 0.39
C GLY A 348 25.28 16.66 1.14
N CYS A 349 24.70 17.63 0.43
CA CYS A 349 23.81 18.64 1.01
C CYS A 349 22.58 18.03 1.68
N CYS A 350 21.94 17.00 1.10
CA CYS A 350 20.81 16.30 1.73
C CYS A 350 21.23 15.61 3.04
N ILE A 351 22.40 14.98 3.06
CA ILE A 351 22.96 14.33 4.26
C ILE A 351 23.25 15.36 5.35
N LEU A 352 23.87 16.49 4.98
CA LEU A 352 24.14 17.59 5.90
C LEU A 352 22.86 18.24 6.42
N TYR A 353 21.84 18.39 5.57
CA TYR A 353 20.52 18.87 5.95
C TYR A 353 19.91 17.99 7.05
N ILE A 354 19.90 16.67 6.87
CA ILE A 354 19.40 15.73 7.89
C ILE A 354 20.18 15.89 9.21
N ALA A 355 21.51 15.99 9.13
CA ALA A 355 22.35 16.15 10.32
C ALA A 355 22.11 17.45 11.10
N GLN A 356 21.58 18.48 10.43
CA GLN A 356 21.31 19.78 11.03
C GLN A 356 19.89 19.88 11.59
N VAL A 357 18.94 19.25 10.91
CA VAL A 357 17.51 19.49 11.10
C VAL A 357 16.84 18.40 11.94
N ASP A 358 17.39 17.18 12.01
CA ASP A 358 16.82 16.09 12.82
C ASP A 358 16.88 16.40 14.33
N SER A 359 15.71 16.41 14.98
CA SER A 359 15.59 16.70 16.41
C SER A 359 16.23 15.65 17.33
N LEU A 360 16.28 14.38 16.90
CA LEU A 360 16.91 13.29 17.65
C LEU A 360 18.43 13.38 17.56
N LEU A 361 18.98 13.71 16.38
CA LEU A 361 20.42 13.93 16.22
C LEU A 361 20.92 15.13 17.04
N ASN A 362 20.08 16.11 17.34
CA ASN A 362 20.43 17.26 18.17
C ASN A 362 20.59 16.93 19.66
N GLN A 363 20.09 15.79 20.13
CA GLN A 363 20.26 15.36 21.53
C GLN A 363 21.73 15.02 21.83
N PRO A 364 22.22 15.28 23.05
CA PRO A 364 23.62 15.03 23.42
C PRO A 364 24.01 13.56 23.31
N THR A 365 23.08 12.64 23.54
CA THR A 365 23.26 11.18 23.39
C THR A 365 23.69 10.78 21.99
N TYR A 366 23.22 11.49 20.95
CA TYR A 366 23.50 11.19 19.55
C TYR A 366 24.58 12.08 18.93
N ARG A 367 25.36 12.81 19.74
CA ARG A 367 26.42 13.71 19.27
C ARG A 367 27.43 13.01 18.35
N SER A 368 27.84 11.79 18.70
CA SER A 368 28.78 11.00 17.87
C SER A 368 28.19 10.69 16.48
N LEU A 369 26.92 10.28 16.43
CA LEU A 369 26.22 10.01 15.18
C LEU A 369 26.04 11.28 14.35
N ARG A 370 25.65 12.40 14.97
CA ARG A 370 25.56 13.71 14.29
C ARG A 370 26.90 14.13 13.69
N HIS A 371 27.98 13.98 14.46
CA HIS A 371 29.33 14.27 13.99
C HIS A 371 29.71 13.39 12.79
N PHE A 372 29.46 12.07 12.87
CA PHE A 372 29.73 11.14 11.78
C PHE A 372 28.95 11.46 10.50
N ILE A 373 27.67 11.79 10.60
CA ILE A 373 26.84 12.16 9.44
C ILE A 373 27.35 13.47 8.80
N ARG A 374 27.72 14.48 9.62
CA ARG A 374 28.33 15.72 9.12
C ARG A 374 29.66 15.44 8.42
N LEU A 375 30.52 14.62 9.03
CA LEU A 375 31.79 14.19 8.44
C LEU A 375 31.55 13.53 7.08
N LEU A 376 30.63 12.56 7.02
CA LEU A 376 30.29 11.83 5.80
C LEU A 376 29.78 12.78 4.71
N GLY A 377 28.81 13.65 5.01
CA GLY A 377 28.27 14.61 4.04
C GLY A 377 29.32 15.59 3.52
N SER A 378 30.17 16.13 4.40
CA SER A 378 31.24 17.05 3.99
C SER A 378 32.36 16.36 3.22
N SER A 379 32.73 15.14 3.60
CA SER A 379 33.77 14.35 2.92
C SER A 379 33.34 13.95 1.52
N LEU A 380 32.07 13.56 1.37
CA LEU A 380 31.47 13.25 0.08
C LEU A 380 31.62 14.43 -0.90
N ILE A 381 31.32 15.65 -0.43
CA ILE A 381 31.47 16.87 -1.23
C ILE A 381 32.95 17.16 -1.55
N CYS A 382 33.78 17.23 -0.51
CA CYS A 382 35.16 17.73 -0.63
C CYS A 382 36.08 16.74 -1.37
N PHE A 383 35.99 15.45 -1.07
CA PHE A 383 36.84 14.45 -1.72
C PHE A 383 36.40 14.14 -3.15
N THR A 384 35.09 14.13 -3.44
CA THR A 384 34.67 14.02 -4.84
C THR A 384 35.19 15.19 -5.66
N ALA A 385 35.16 16.42 -5.13
CA ALA A 385 35.77 17.54 -5.84
C ALA A 385 37.27 17.32 -6.09
N LEU A 386 38.02 16.87 -5.07
CA LEU A 386 39.46 16.61 -5.17
C LEU A 386 39.81 15.59 -6.26
N PHE A 387 39.06 14.49 -6.37
CA PHE A 387 39.37 13.40 -7.30
C PHE A 387 38.69 13.52 -8.68
N ALA A 388 37.58 14.25 -8.80
CA ALA A 388 36.79 14.28 -10.03
C ALA A 388 37.30 15.25 -11.10
N GLN A 389 38.32 16.07 -10.81
CA GLN A 389 38.92 17.01 -11.77
C GLN A 389 40.34 16.59 -12.14
N PRO A 390 40.56 16.05 -13.36
CA PRO A 390 41.90 15.80 -13.87
C PRO A 390 42.73 17.09 -13.90
N GLY A 391 43.95 17.05 -13.36
CA GLY A 391 44.85 18.22 -13.27
C GLY A 391 44.57 19.16 -12.09
N GLY A 392 43.54 18.87 -11.28
CA GLY A 392 43.24 19.60 -10.05
C GLY A 392 42.85 21.06 -10.31
N GLY A 393 41.64 21.28 -10.83
CA GLY A 393 41.11 22.64 -10.97
C GLY A 393 40.95 23.36 -9.62
N ILE A 394 40.48 24.61 -9.65
CA ILE A 394 40.33 25.48 -8.46
C ILE A 394 39.17 25.00 -7.54
N THR A 395 38.31 24.12 -8.04
CA THR A 395 37.07 23.71 -7.37
C THR A 395 37.27 23.03 -6.00
N PRO A 396 38.20 22.08 -5.81
CA PRO A 396 38.47 21.49 -4.50
C PRO A 396 38.99 22.54 -3.50
N GLY A 397 39.81 23.50 -3.97
CA GLY A 397 40.28 24.64 -3.17
C GLY A 397 39.13 25.51 -2.68
N ILE A 398 38.20 25.90 -3.55
CA ILE A 398 37.03 26.71 -3.17
C ILE A 398 36.13 25.95 -2.19
N LEU A 399 35.77 24.70 -2.47
CA LEU A 399 34.88 23.93 -1.60
C LEU A 399 35.51 23.63 -0.23
N SER A 400 36.82 23.36 -0.18
CA SER A 400 37.53 23.17 1.08
C SER A 400 37.61 24.46 1.90
N LEU A 401 37.82 25.62 1.27
CA LEU A 401 37.75 26.92 1.95
C LEU A 401 36.34 27.19 2.50
N ILE A 402 35.28 26.92 1.71
CA ILE A 402 33.89 27.03 2.19
C ILE A 402 33.66 26.14 3.41
N ALA A 403 34.15 24.89 3.39
CA ALA A 403 34.05 23.98 4.53
C ALA A 403 34.82 24.48 5.77
N ILE A 404 36.02 25.04 5.59
CA ILE A 404 36.81 25.66 6.68
C ILE A 404 36.05 26.83 7.28
N PHE A 405 35.56 27.76 6.47
CA PHE A 405 34.80 28.92 6.95
C PHE A 405 33.50 28.50 7.63
N ALA A 406 32.78 27.50 7.09
CA ALA A 406 31.59 26.94 7.72
C ALA A 406 31.93 26.29 9.07
N GLY A 407 33.03 25.54 9.17
CA GLY A 407 33.50 24.93 10.41
C GLY A 407 33.86 25.94 11.48
N LEU A 408 34.54 27.03 11.13
CA LEU A 408 34.89 28.12 12.05
C LEU A 408 33.66 28.91 12.49
N SER A 409 32.76 29.26 11.56
CA SER A 409 31.58 30.09 11.84
C SER A 409 30.54 29.34 12.68
N LEU A 410 30.30 28.07 12.36
CA LEU A 410 29.32 27.23 13.06
C LEU A 410 29.93 26.50 14.26
N ARG A 411 31.25 26.60 14.48
CA ARG A 411 32.01 25.85 15.50
C ARG A 411 31.77 24.33 15.41
N VAL A 412 31.80 23.80 14.18
CA VAL A 412 31.57 22.38 13.87
C VAL A 412 32.88 21.74 13.42
N ARG A 413 33.41 20.82 14.24
CA ARG A 413 34.71 20.18 13.96
C ARG A 413 34.76 19.40 12.65
N ALA A 414 33.67 18.73 12.28
CA ALA A 414 33.62 17.90 11.08
C ALA A 414 33.94 18.69 9.81
N PHE A 415 33.35 19.88 9.65
CA PHE A 415 33.58 20.75 8.49
C PHE A 415 35.01 21.29 8.46
N LEU A 416 35.52 21.72 9.61
CA LEU A 416 36.88 22.23 9.72
C LEU A 416 37.91 21.15 9.37
N LEU A 417 37.75 19.94 9.92
CA LEU A 417 38.68 18.83 9.72
C LEU A 417 38.70 18.38 8.25
N VAL A 418 37.53 18.15 7.65
CA VAL A 418 37.42 17.72 6.27
C VAL A 418 37.90 18.80 5.30
N GLY A 419 37.52 20.06 5.55
CA GLY A 419 37.95 21.19 4.75
C GLY A 419 39.48 21.35 4.79
N THR A 420 40.07 21.38 5.99
CA THR A 420 41.53 21.52 6.16
C THR A 420 42.29 20.37 5.52
N LEU A 421 41.85 19.12 5.73
CA LEU A 421 42.48 17.95 5.12
C LEU A 421 42.41 18.01 3.59
N THR A 422 41.24 18.33 3.03
CA THR A 422 41.07 18.44 1.58
C THR A 422 41.91 19.58 1.00
N PHE A 423 41.99 20.72 1.69
CA PHE A 423 42.80 21.86 1.27
C PHE A 423 44.30 21.50 1.22
N ILE A 424 44.81 20.86 2.28
CA ILE A 424 46.20 20.38 2.33
C ILE A 424 46.48 19.38 1.22
N LEU A 425 45.61 18.38 1.05
CA LEU A 425 45.75 17.38 -0.03
C LEU A 425 45.70 18.03 -1.41
N HIS A 426 44.85 19.04 -1.61
CA HIS A 426 44.76 19.78 -2.86
C HIS A 426 46.03 20.58 -3.14
N ILE A 427 46.55 21.33 -2.16
CA ILE A 427 47.84 22.04 -2.29
C ILE A 427 48.96 21.05 -2.61
N PHE A 428 49.02 19.93 -1.89
CA PHE A 428 50.02 18.90 -2.14
C PHE A 428 49.90 18.34 -3.57
N TYR A 429 48.69 18.01 -4.02
CA TYR A 429 48.44 17.54 -5.38
C TYR A 429 48.86 18.57 -6.45
N GLN A 430 48.54 19.85 -6.24
CA GLN A 430 48.99 20.94 -7.12
C GLN A 430 50.50 21.08 -7.14
N LEU A 431 51.14 21.01 -5.97
CA LEU A 431 52.60 21.07 -5.85
C LEU A 431 53.25 19.91 -6.59
N VAL A 432 52.69 18.70 -6.49
CA VAL A 432 53.17 17.51 -7.21
C VAL A 432 53.09 17.74 -8.72
N ILE A 433 51.94 18.15 -9.24
CA ILE A 433 51.79 18.48 -10.68
C ILE A 433 52.82 19.53 -11.09
N LEU A 434 52.91 20.63 -10.34
CA LEU A 434 53.82 21.75 -10.61
C LEU A 434 55.30 21.32 -10.62
N ILE A 435 55.69 20.46 -9.67
CA ILE A 435 57.02 19.85 -9.64
C ILE A 435 57.20 19.03 -10.91
N PHE A 436 56.32 18.07 -11.21
CA PHE A 436 56.52 17.14 -12.33
C PHE A 436 56.50 17.82 -13.69
N ASP A 437 55.66 18.84 -13.89
CA ASP A 437 55.51 19.56 -15.15
C ASP A 437 56.57 20.65 -15.36
N TYR A 438 57.13 21.23 -14.29
CA TYR A 438 58.11 22.32 -14.38
C TYR A 438 59.40 22.02 -13.62
N SER A 439 60.44 21.64 -14.36
CA SER A 439 61.77 21.26 -13.81
C SER A 439 62.43 22.33 -12.94
N PHE A 440 62.27 23.63 -13.28
CA PHE A 440 62.81 24.73 -12.48
C PHE A 440 62.13 24.86 -11.11
N ILE A 441 60.81 24.63 -11.05
CA ILE A 441 60.05 24.76 -9.80
C ILE A 441 60.43 23.66 -8.80
N LYS A 442 60.85 22.47 -9.28
CA LYS A 442 61.35 21.39 -8.40
C LYS A 442 62.45 21.87 -7.46
N TRP A 443 63.42 22.61 -7.99
CA TRP A 443 64.55 23.13 -7.23
C TRP A 443 64.13 24.21 -6.23
N VAL A 444 63.28 25.14 -6.66
CA VAL A 444 62.76 26.22 -5.80
C VAL A 444 61.97 25.64 -4.64
N VAL A 445 61.07 24.69 -4.90
CA VAL A 445 60.25 24.03 -3.86
C VAL A 445 61.12 23.20 -2.92
N GLY A 446 62.05 22.39 -3.44
CA GLY A 446 62.95 21.59 -2.62
C GLY A 446 63.79 22.43 -1.66
N LEU A 447 64.32 23.56 -2.13
CA LEU A 447 65.11 24.49 -1.33
C LEU A 447 64.23 25.18 -0.26
N ALA A 448 63.04 25.66 -0.64
CA ALA A 448 62.10 26.28 0.29
C ALA A 448 61.63 25.33 1.40
N VAL A 449 61.33 24.07 1.06
CA VAL A 449 60.96 23.02 2.04
C VAL A 449 62.14 22.72 2.97
N GLY A 450 63.35 22.58 2.43
CA GLY A 450 64.56 22.35 3.24
C GLY A 450 64.81 23.47 4.25
N ILE A 451 64.73 24.74 3.83
CA ILE A 451 64.85 25.90 4.73
C ILE A 451 63.73 25.88 5.78
N SER A 452 62.49 25.60 5.38
CA SER A 452 61.34 25.56 6.29
C SER A 452 61.49 24.48 7.36
N LEU A 453 61.99 23.29 7.01
CA LEU A 453 62.23 22.21 7.98
C LEU A 453 63.31 22.57 9.00
N ILE A 454 64.41 23.19 8.54
CA ILE A 454 65.47 23.68 9.44
C ILE A 454 64.90 24.74 10.38
N TRP A 455 64.08 25.66 9.86
CA TRP A 455 63.44 26.72 10.65
C TRP A 455 62.42 26.16 11.66
N ILE A 456 61.60 25.19 11.27
CA ILE A 456 60.64 24.52 12.17
C ILE A 456 61.39 23.77 13.28
N ALA A 457 62.43 22.99 12.94
CA ALA A 457 63.22 22.25 13.91
C ALA A 457 63.87 23.19 14.93
N TYR A 458 64.45 24.30 14.47
CA TYR A 458 65.04 25.32 15.32
C TYR A 458 64.01 25.99 16.25
N ASN A 459 62.82 26.35 15.75
CA ASN A 459 61.79 26.97 16.57
C ASN A 459 61.16 25.98 17.56
N PHE A 460 60.99 24.73 17.17
CA PHE A 460 60.47 23.70 18.06
C PHE A 460 61.41 23.46 19.24
N GLU A 461 62.72 23.40 18.98
CA GLU A 461 63.72 23.23 20.03
C GLU A 461 63.78 24.43 20.98
N THR A 462 63.71 25.65 20.43
CA THR A 462 63.83 26.89 21.22
C THR A 462 62.55 27.28 21.97
N ARG A 463 61.36 26.84 21.52
CA ARG A 463 60.05 27.27 22.07
C ARG A 463 59.14 26.11 22.46
N ARG A 464 59.69 24.92 22.70
CA ARG A 464 58.95 23.68 22.97
C ARG A 464 57.82 23.83 23.99
N GLU A 465 58.11 24.42 25.14
CA GLU A 465 57.13 24.64 26.23
C GLU A 465 55.96 25.54 25.80
N GLN A 466 56.25 26.66 25.13
CA GLN A 466 55.23 27.59 24.63
C GLN A 466 54.36 26.95 23.56
N ILE A 467 54.97 26.18 22.66
CA ILE A 467 54.26 25.43 21.62
C ILE A 467 53.37 24.37 22.24
N ASN A 468 53.85 23.62 23.25
CA ASN A 468 53.05 22.62 23.96
C ASN A 468 51.84 23.25 24.66
N GLN A 469 52.02 24.36 25.37
CA GLN A 469 50.92 25.07 26.04
C GLN A 469 49.90 25.62 25.04
N PHE A 470 50.37 26.18 23.93
CA PHE A 470 49.51 26.65 22.84
C PHE A 470 48.71 25.50 22.21
N ILE A 471 49.36 24.37 21.91
CA ILE A 471 48.69 23.18 21.37
C ILE A 471 47.65 22.66 22.36
N GLN A 472 47.99 22.53 23.65
CA GLN A 472 47.05 22.06 24.67
C GLN A 472 45.83 22.99 24.83
N HIS A 473 46.04 24.31 24.75
CA HIS A 473 44.97 25.29 24.75
C HIS A 473 44.00 25.06 23.57
N TRP A 474 44.52 24.96 22.35
CA TRP A 474 43.70 24.72 21.16
C TRP A 474 43.04 23.33 21.15
N VAL A 475 43.73 22.29 21.62
CA VAL A 475 43.17 20.94 21.77
C VAL A 475 41.98 20.96 22.74
N SER A 476 42.10 21.64 23.88
CA SER A 476 41.00 21.76 24.84
C SER A 476 39.82 22.57 24.27
N GLN A 477 40.09 23.67 23.56
CA GLN A 477 39.05 24.43 22.86
C GLN A 477 38.36 23.58 21.78
N TRP A 478 39.08 22.83 20.97
CA TRP A 478 38.49 21.95 19.97
C TRP A 478 37.67 20.83 20.60
N GLN A 479 38.07 20.27 21.74
CA GLN A 479 37.25 19.30 22.47
C GLN A 479 35.90 19.88 22.92
N SER A 480 35.86 21.19 23.23
CA SER A 480 34.63 21.90 23.59
C SER A 480 33.71 22.18 22.40
N TRP A 481 34.23 22.16 21.16
CA TRP A 481 33.43 22.38 19.96
C TRP A 481 32.56 21.16 19.65
N GLU A 482 31.35 21.40 19.15
CA GLU A 482 30.45 20.34 18.70
C GLU A 482 30.99 19.58 17.47
#